data_AF-A0A6V7PAQ0-F1
#
_entry.id   AF-A0A6V7PAQ0-F1
#
_cell.length_a   1.000
_cell.length_b   1.000
_cell.length_c   1.000
_cell.angle_alpha   90.00
_cell.angle_beta   90.00
_cell.angle_gamma   90.00
#
_symmetry.space_group_name_H-M   'P 1'
#
loop_
_entity.id
_entity.type
_entity.pdbx_description
1 polymer ?
#
loop_
_entity_poly.entity_id
_entity_poly.type
_entity_poly.pdbx_seq_one_letter_code
_entity_poly.pdbx_strand_id
1 'polypeptide(L)'
;MASAKSSRSRPTAPASSAAAVGGSAAVEGGANLTDKLKIFKTENFDPDAYVQSKCQSMNEKEIRHLCSYLHDLKKASAEEMRKSVYANYTAFIRTSKEISDLEGELLSIRNLLATQAALIHGLAEGVNIDSLTAGSEGSSEDDFTSAQDQEPSDIQKWALEFPDWIDVLLAERRVEEALDALDKAEHIASEAKQKQTLTTAEILSLQNTISDHRQKLADQLAEAACQSSTRGVELRAAASALKRLGDGPRAHTLLLNAHDQRLKYNMQTIHPTSTSYGGAYTAALSQQVFSVIGQALSDSLEVFGDESSYMSELVLWSTKQAETFAQLVKRHALASCAAAGGLRAAAECVQIAIGHCSLLEARGLSLCSVLLKLFRPSVEQALDANLKRIEESTAALAAADDWALTSPPSASRTLLGLLQRTWFPSRNYQAAHTASIQWFRISLRMSGRS
;
A
#
# COMPACT_ATOMS: atom_id res chain seq x y z
N MET A 1 -31.52 -43.39 5.37
CA MET A 1 -31.96 -43.99 6.65
C MET A 1 -31.25 -43.21 7.75
N ALA A 2 -31.84 -42.12 8.25
CA ALA A 2 -32.72 -42.07 9.45
C ALA A 2 -31.91 -42.30 10.75
N SER A 3 -31.95 -41.50 11.81
CA SER A 3 -32.72 -40.29 12.11
C SER A 3 -32.15 -39.63 13.38
N ALA A 4 -32.46 -38.35 13.57
CA ALA A 4 -32.14 -37.50 14.72
C ALA A 4 -32.93 -37.84 16.00
N LYS A 5 -32.46 -37.31 17.14
CA LYS A 5 -33.16 -37.01 18.43
C LYS A 5 -32.21 -36.08 19.21
N SER A 6 -32.43 -34.81 19.56
CA SER A 6 -33.57 -33.99 20.02
C SER A 6 -34.23 -34.49 21.31
N SER A 7 -34.03 -33.76 22.43
CA SER A 7 -34.99 -33.39 23.50
C SER A 7 -34.22 -32.75 24.68
N ARG A 8 -34.33 -31.45 24.97
CA ARG A 8 -35.34 -30.70 25.79
C ARG A 8 -35.27 -30.92 27.34
N SER A 9 -34.57 -29.99 28.01
CA SER A 9 -34.96 -29.11 29.15
C SER A 9 -35.64 -29.61 30.45
N ARG A 10 -35.06 -29.09 31.58
CA ARG A 10 -35.64 -28.49 32.82
C ARG A 10 -35.96 -29.41 34.05
N PRO A 11 -36.12 -28.87 35.29
CA PRO A 11 -35.18 -28.13 36.17
C PRO A 11 -35.11 -28.72 37.60
N THR A 12 -34.11 -28.35 38.42
CA THR A 12 -34.22 -28.40 39.89
C THR A 12 -33.55 -27.19 40.54
N ALA A 13 -34.34 -26.47 41.34
CA ALA A 13 -33.96 -25.32 42.16
C ALA A 13 -33.37 -25.79 43.53
N PRO A 14 -32.88 -24.89 44.40
CA PRO A 14 -31.62 -25.10 45.13
C PRO A 14 -31.79 -25.47 46.61
N ALA A 15 -30.74 -26.07 47.18
CA ALA A 15 -30.55 -26.17 48.62
C ALA A 15 -29.59 -25.08 49.10
N SER A 16 -30.06 -24.30 50.06
CA SER A 16 -29.38 -23.24 50.78
C SER A 16 -28.26 -23.77 51.68
N SER A 17 -27.12 -23.07 51.70
CA SER A 17 -26.34 -22.94 52.93
C SER A 17 -25.58 -21.61 52.91
N ALA A 18 -25.78 -20.86 53.99
CA ALA A 18 -25.25 -19.53 54.24
C ALA A 18 -23.83 -19.61 54.78
N ALA A 19 -22.95 -18.68 54.37
CA ALA A 19 -21.75 -18.35 55.12
C ALA A 19 -21.38 -16.87 54.92
N ALA A 20 -21.71 -16.10 55.96
CA ALA A 20 -21.17 -14.85 56.46
C ALA A 20 -20.21 -14.01 55.61
N VAL A 21 -20.62 -12.76 55.38
CA VAL A 21 -19.77 -11.63 55.04
C VAL A 21 -18.94 -11.22 56.27
N GLY A 22 -17.62 -11.14 56.10
CA GLY A 22 -16.71 -10.44 57.00
C GLY A 22 -15.91 -9.42 56.18
N GLY A 23 -16.09 -8.13 56.48
CA GLY A 23 -15.42 -7.04 55.80
C GLY A 23 -14.00 -6.79 56.28
N SER A 24 -13.14 -6.34 55.38
CA SER A 24 -11.98 -5.50 55.72
C SER A 24 -11.64 -4.58 54.55
N ALA A 25 -11.70 -3.27 54.79
CA ALA A 25 -11.05 -2.29 53.95
C ALA A 25 -9.53 -2.44 54.08
N ALA A 26 -8.85 -2.73 52.98
CA ALA A 26 -7.40 -2.57 52.85
C ALA A 26 -7.02 -2.38 51.38
N VAL A 27 -6.02 -1.52 51.22
CA VAL A 27 -5.32 -1.06 50.01
C VAL A 27 -4.85 -2.21 49.10
N GLU A 28 -5.08 -2.14 47.78
CA GLU A 28 -4.34 -2.89 46.74
C GLU A 28 -4.74 -2.35 45.33
N GLY A 29 -3.85 -2.02 44.41
CA GLY A 29 -2.72 -2.84 43.99
C GLY A 29 -3.19 -3.89 42.97
N GLY A 30 -3.34 -3.51 41.71
CA GLY A 30 -3.24 -4.44 40.57
C GLY A 30 -4.27 -5.59 40.42
N ALA A 31 -5.57 -5.40 40.67
CA ALA A 31 -6.57 -6.38 40.22
C ALA A 31 -6.81 -6.26 38.70
N ASN A 32 -6.59 -7.36 37.97
CA ASN A 32 -6.75 -7.46 36.52
C ASN A 32 -8.22 -7.15 36.13
N LEU A 33 -8.45 -6.45 35.02
CA LEU A 33 -9.80 -6.00 34.59
C LEU A 33 -10.79 -7.17 34.52
N THR A 34 -10.30 -8.35 34.14
CA THR A 34 -11.05 -9.61 34.12
C THR A 34 -11.63 -9.98 35.48
N ASP A 35 -10.89 -9.81 36.58
CA ASP A 35 -11.34 -10.14 37.94
C ASP A 35 -12.45 -9.19 38.40
N LYS A 36 -12.33 -7.90 38.06
CA LYS A 36 -13.36 -6.89 38.34
C LYS A 36 -14.66 -7.14 37.57
N LEU A 37 -14.58 -7.80 36.42
CA LEU A 37 -15.73 -8.14 35.59
C LEU A 37 -16.37 -9.51 35.93
N LYS A 38 -15.74 -10.35 36.76
CA LYS A 38 -16.22 -11.71 37.06
C LYS A 38 -17.66 -11.72 37.59
N ILE A 39 -18.01 -10.81 38.48
CA ILE A 39 -19.35 -10.75 39.08
C ILE A 39 -20.43 -10.41 38.04
N PHE A 40 -20.11 -9.56 37.07
CA PHE A 40 -21.01 -9.13 35.98
C PHE A 40 -21.10 -10.14 34.83
N LYS A 41 -20.23 -11.15 34.79
CA LYS A 41 -20.21 -12.21 33.77
C LYS A 41 -20.94 -13.47 34.20
N THR A 42 -21.52 -13.49 35.41
CA THR A 42 -22.29 -14.64 35.91
C THR A 42 -23.63 -14.73 35.17
N GLU A 43 -24.05 -15.95 34.80
CA GLU A 43 -25.28 -16.17 34.01
C GLU A 43 -26.57 -15.73 34.72
N ASN A 44 -26.52 -15.61 36.05
CA ASN A 44 -27.66 -15.24 36.91
C ASN A 44 -27.44 -13.90 37.64
N PHE A 45 -26.70 -12.96 37.04
CA PHE A 45 -26.48 -11.65 37.65
C PHE A 45 -27.79 -10.88 37.79
N ASP A 46 -28.18 -10.55 39.02
CA ASP A 46 -29.34 -9.71 39.34
C ASP A 46 -28.86 -8.29 39.71
N PRO A 47 -29.13 -7.29 38.85
CA PRO A 47 -28.75 -5.90 39.11
C PRO A 47 -29.40 -5.33 40.37
N ASP A 48 -30.66 -5.68 40.64
CA ASP A 48 -31.44 -5.09 41.72
C ASP A 48 -30.96 -5.65 43.06
N ALA A 49 -30.72 -6.97 43.14
CA ALA A 49 -30.12 -7.60 44.31
C ALA A 49 -28.69 -7.11 44.58
N TYR A 50 -27.89 -6.89 43.53
CA TYR A 50 -26.53 -6.35 43.64
C TYR A 50 -26.54 -4.92 44.22
N VAL A 51 -27.40 -4.05 43.69
CA VAL A 51 -27.54 -2.67 44.19
C VAL A 51 -28.10 -2.66 45.60
N GLN A 52 -29.10 -3.48 45.90
CA GLN A 52 -29.69 -3.56 47.23
C GLN A 52 -28.66 -4.04 48.26
N SER A 53 -27.94 -5.13 47.98
CA SER A 53 -26.90 -5.64 48.89
C SER A 53 -25.74 -4.65 49.09
N LYS A 54 -25.38 -3.89 48.04
CA LYS A 54 -24.22 -2.99 48.10
C LYS A 54 -24.59 -1.65 48.74
N CYS A 55 -25.73 -1.07 48.39
CA CYS A 55 -26.12 0.29 48.79
C CYS A 55 -26.87 0.37 50.13
N GLN A 56 -27.39 -0.74 50.67
CA GLN A 56 -28.21 -0.73 51.89
C GLN A 56 -27.50 -0.20 53.15
N SER A 57 -26.17 -0.21 53.18
CA SER A 57 -25.36 0.30 54.30
C SER A 57 -24.45 1.48 53.92
N MET A 58 -24.61 2.09 52.74
CA MET A 58 -23.71 3.12 52.23
C MET A 58 -24.24 4.53 52.45
N ASN A 59 -23.35 5.47 52.78
CA ASN A 59 -23.67 6.89 52.83
C ASN A 59 -23.68 7.52 51.42
N GLU A 60 -24.21 8.74 51.28
CA GLU A 60 -24.35 9.43 49.99
C GLU A 60 -23.01 9.61 49.23
N LYS A 61 -21.90 9.81 49.96
CA LYS A 61 -20.56 9.98 49.35
C LYS A 61 -20.04 8.65 48.81
N GLU A 62 -20.26 7.57 49.55
CA GLU A 62 -19.91 6.21 49.16
C GLU A 62 -20.72 5.76 47.94
N ILE A 63 -22.01 6.11 47.87
CA ILE A 63 -22.86 5.83 46.70
C ILE A 63 -22.34 6.59 45.47
N ARG A 64 -22.00 7.87 45.60
CA ARG A 64 -21.39 8.65 44.51
C ARG A 64 -20.07 8.04 44.02
N HIS A 65 -19.24 7.58 44.96
CA HIS A 65 -17.99 6.89 44.63
C HIS A 65 -18.25 5.56 43.89
N LEU A 66 -19.24 4.78 44.32
CA LEU A 66 -19.65 3.54 43.64
C LEU A 66 -20.14 3.80 42.21
N CYS A 67 -20.96 4.83 42.00
CA CYS A 67 -21.41 5.22 40.66
C CYS A 67 -20.25 5.60 39.75
N SER A 68 -19.28 6.37 40.24
CA SER A 68 -18.06 6.72 39.48
C SER A 68 -17.26 5.46 39.14
N TYR A 69 -17.03 4.59 40.12
CA TYR A 69 -16.32 3.33 39.93
C TYR A 69 -16.97 2.43 38.88
N LEU A 70 -18.30 2.28 38.92
CA LEU A 70 -19.03 1.47 37.93
C LEU A 70 -18.99 2.10 36.54
N HIS A 71 -19.01 3.43 36.44
CA HIS A 71 -18.86 4.14 35.18
C HIS A 71 -17.47 3.93 34.57
N ASP A 72 -16.42 4.04 35.38
CA ASP A 72 -15.04 3.81 34.96
C ASP A 72 -14.81 2.35 34.57
N LEU A 73 -15.40 1.40 35.31
CA LEU A 73 -15.34 -0.02 34.99
C LEU A 73 -16.06 -0.34 33.67
N LYS A 74 -17.22 0.26 33.42
CA LYS A 74 -17.94 0.15 32.15
C LYS A 74 -17.10 0.67 30.99
N LYS A 75 -16.47 1.84 31.16
CA LYS A 75 -15.61 2.44 30.14
C LYS A 75 -14.40 1.55 29.84
N ALA A 76 -13.73 1.05 30.87
CA ALA A 76 -12.59 0.13 30.73
C ALA A 76 -13.00 -1.17 30.04
N SER A 77 -14.17 -1.74 30.38
CA SER A 77 -14.69 -2.95 29.74
C SER A 77 -15.01 -2.74 28.26
N ALA A 78 -15.60 -1.60 27.89
CA ALA A 78 -15.90 -1.28 26.50
C ALA A 78 -14.62 -1.11 25.67
N GLU A 79 -13.60 -0.48 26.26
CA GLU A 79 -12.31 -0.29 25.61
C GLU A 79 -11.53 -1.60 25.43
N GLU A 80 -11.59 -2.52 26.40
CA GLU A 80 -10.99 -3.85 26.26
C GLU A 80 -11.71 -4.71 25.22
N MET A 81 -13.06 -4.68 25.21
CA MET A 81 -13.84 -5.34 24.15
C MET A 81 -13.44 -4.80 22.77
N ARG A 82 -13.31 -3.47 22.65
CA ARG A 82 -12.85 -2.83 21.41
C ARG A 82 -11.47 -3.33 21.02
N LYS A 83 -10.49 -3.32 21.94
CA LYS A 83 -9.13 -3.82 21.68
C LYS A 83 -9.12 -5.28 21.25
N SER A 84 -9.88 -6.14 21.91
CA SER A 84 -10.00 -7.55 21.56
C SER A 84 -10.59 -7.75 20.16
N VAL A 85 -11.62 -6.98 19.78
CA VAL A 85 -12.19 -7.02 18.42
C VAL A 85 -11.17 -6.54 17.40
N TYR A 86 -10.48 -5.42 17.63
CA TYR A 86 -9.46 -4.91 16.70
C TYR A 86 -8.25 -5.86 16.57
N ALA A 87 -7.80 -6.48 17.66
CA ALA A 87 -6.69 -7.42 17.65
C ALA A 87 -7.00 -8.67 16.81
N ASN A 88 -8.26 -9.13 16.82
CA ASN A 88 -8.70 -10.28 16.05
C ASN A 88 -9.29 -9.91 14.68
N TYR A 89 -9.44 -8.62 14.37
CA TYR A 89 -10.03 -8.14 13.13
C TYR A 89 -9.22 -8.58 11.90
N THR A 90 -7.90 -8.51 11.99
CA THR A 90 -6.99 -8.95 10.91
C THR A 90 -7.11 -10.45 10.65
N ALA A 91 -7.23 -11.27 11.70
CA ALA A 91 -7.43 -12.71 11.59
C ALA A 91 -8.80 -13.02 10.95
N PHE A 92 -9.85 -12.33 11.37
CA PHE A 92 -11.19 -12.48 10.78
C PHE A 92 -11.21 -12.14 9.30
N ILE A 93 -10.69 -10.96 8.91
CA ILE A 93 -10.65 -10.53 7.50
C ILE A 93 -9.81 -11.50 6.66
N ARG A 94 -8.66 -11.95 7.18
CA ARG A 94 -7.81 -12.91 6.49
C ARG A 94 -8.53 -14.24 6.27
N THR A 95 -9.14 -14.81 7.31
CA THR A 95 -9.87 -16.07 7.18
C THR A 95 -11.08 -15.93 6.27
N SER A 96 -11.84 -14.82 6.33
CA SER A 96 -12.93 -14.58 5.38
C SER A 96 -12.45 -14.49 3.94
N LYS A 97 -11.30 -13.86 3.69
CA LYS A 97 -10.70 -13.78 2.36
C LYS A 97 -10.23 -15.16 1.87
N GLU A 98 -9.54 -15.92 2.72
CA GLU A 98 -9.12 -17.30 2.42
C GLU A 98 -10.32 -18.18 2.04
N ILE A 99 -11.47 -18.02 2.72
CA ILE A 99 -12.71 -18.74 2.37
C ILE A 99 -13.21 -18.34 0.97
N SER A 100 -13.25 -17.04 0.65
CA SER A 100 -13.68 -16.57 -0.67
C SER A 100 -12.73 -17.02 -1.79
N ASP A 101 -11.42 -17.05 -1.54
CA ASP A 101 -10.43 -17.54 -2.51
C ASP A 101 -10.65 -19.04 -2.78
N LEU A 102 -10.89 -19.85 -1.73
CA LEU A 102 -11.24 -21.27 -1.85
C LEU A 102 -12.54 -21.52 -2.62
N GLU A 103 -13.56 -20.67 -2.43
CA GLU A 103 -14.81 -20.75 -3.22
C GLU A 103 -14.55 -20.50 -4.71
N GLY A 104 -13.65 -19.57 -5.04
CA GLY A 104 -13.20 -19.30 -6.41
C GLY A 104 -12.47 -20.48 -7.04
N GLU A 105 -11.54 -21.08 -6.29
CA GLU A 105 -10.83 -22.29 -6.72
C GLU A 105 -11.79 -23.46 -6.96
N LEU A 106 -12.78 -23.67 -6.08
CA LEU A 106 -13.79 -24.72 -6.23
C LEU A 106 -14.64 -24.53 -7.49
N LEU A 107 -15.01 -23.28 -7.81
CA LEU A 107 -15.72 -22.94 -9.05
C LEU A 107 -14.85 -23.23 -10.29
N SER A 108 -13.55 -22.92 -10.23
CA SER A 108 -12.60 -23.24 -11.29
C SER A 108 -12.50 -24.75 -11.54
N ILE A 109 -12.34 -25.55 -10.48
CA ILE A 109 -12.32 -27.02 -10.56
C ILE A 109 -13.62 -27.55 -11.15
N ARG A 110 -14.78 -27.03 -10.72
CA ARG A 110 -16.07 -27.45 -11.29
C ARG A 110 -16.15 -27.20 -12.79
N ASN A 111 -15.68 -26.04 -13.26
CA ASN A 111 -15.69 -25.71 -14.67
C ASN A 111 -14.70 -26.58 -15.47
N LEU A 112 -13.52 -26.85 -14.92
CA LEU A 112 -12.55 -27.75 -15.54
C LEU A 112 -13.09 -29.19 -15.64
N LEU A 113 -13.76 -29.69 -14.61
CA LEU A 113 -14.40 -31.00 -14.65
C LEU A 113 -15.51 -31.04 -15.72
N ALA A 114 -16.28 -29.96 -15.84
CA ALA A 114 -17.34 -29.86 -16.84
C ALA A 114 -16.78 -29.82 -18.27
N THR A 115 -15.69 -29.09 -18.52
CA THR A 115 -15.04 -29.07 -19.84
C THR A 115 -14.42 -30.42 -20.17
N GLN A 116 -13.77 -31.07 -19.20
CA GLN A 116 -13.18 -32.39 -19.40
C GLN A 116 -14.26 -33.45 -19.66
N ALA A 117 -15.39 -33.40 -18.97
CA ALA A 117 -16.54 -34.24 -19.26
C ALA A 117 -17.08 -34.01 -20.68
N ALA A 118 -17.20 -32.75 -21.12
CA ALA A 118 -17.65 -32.42 -22.48
C ALA A 118 -16.68 -32.94 -23.56
N LEU A 119 -15.36 -32.86 -23.33
CA LEU A 119 -14.34 -33.41 -24.23
C LEU A 119 -14.41 -34.95 -24.29
N ILE A 120 -14.58 -35.61 -23.14
CA ILE A 120 -14.75 -37.07 -23.10
C ILE A 120 -16.02 -37.49 -23.85
N HIS A 121 -17.12 -36.75 -23.69
CA HIS A 121 -18.35 -36.99 -24.45
C HIS A 121 -18.14 -36.76 -25.96
N GLY A 122 -17.47 -35.68 -26.37
CA GLY A 122 -17.17 -35.42 -27.78
C GLY A 122 -16.24 -36.47 -28.41
N LEU A 123 -15.27 -36.98 -27.66
CA LEU A 123 -14.42 -38.09 -28.11
C LEU A 123 -15.20 -39.42 -28.17
N ALA A 124 -16.07 -39.69 -27.21
CA ALA A 124 -16.92 -40.88 -27.22
C ALA A 124 -17.94 -40.86 -28.38
N GLU A 125 -18.41 -39.69 -28.80
CA GLU A 125 -19.28 -39.52 -29.96
C GLU A 125 -18.51 -39.53 -31.31
N GLY A 126 -17.26 -39.07 -31.32
CA GLY A 126 -16.40 -39.02 -32.53
C GLY A 126 -15.75 -40.36 -32.91
N VAL A 127 -15.70 -41.33 -31.99
CA VAL A 127 -15.20 -42.69 -32.26
C VAL A 127 -16.38 -43.57 -32.71
N ASN A 128 -16.93 -43.29 -33.90
CA ASN A 128 -17.74 -44.26 -34.63
C ASN A 128 -16.82 -45.10 -35.53
N ILE A 129 -16.39 -46.25 -35.00
CA ILE A 129 -15.51 -47.21 -35.67
C ILE A 129 -16.38 -48.01 -36.65
N ASP A 130 -16.62 -47.47 -37.85
CA ASP A 130 -17.33 -48.18 -38.92
C ASP A 130 -16.68 -48.00 -40.30
N SER A 131 -15.44 -47.50 -40.39
CA SER A 131 -14.76 -47.35 -41.68
C SER A 131 -13.27 -47.63 -41.61
N LEU A 132 -12.91 -48.88 -41.33
CA LEU A 132 -11.65 -49.46 -41.81
C LEU A 132 -11.90 -50.91 -42.21
N THR A 133 -12.26 -51.14 -43.47
CA THR A 133 -12.09 -52.45 -44.10
C THR A 133 -11.74 -52.31 -45.58
N ALA A 134 -10.57 -52.86 -45.89
CA ALA A 134 -10.12 -53.42 -47.17
C ALA A 134 -9.78 -52.49 -48.36
N GLY A 135 -8.47 -52.45 -48.64
CA GLY A 135 -7.96 -52.97 -49.91
C GLY A 135 -7.65 -51.94 -50.99
N SER A 136 -6.39 -51.85 -51.40
CA SER A 136 -5.96 -52.32 -52.74
C SER A 136 -4.56 -51.78 -53.02
N GLU A 137 -3.62 -52.69 -53.25
CA GLU A 137 -2.37 -52.43 -53.95
C GLU A 137 -2.66 -51.96 -55.38
N GLY A 138 -1.74 -51.17 -55.95
CA GLY A 138 -1.86 -50.63 -57.31
C GLY A 138 -0.64 -49.82 -57.72
N SER A 139 0.38 -50.54 -58.18
CA SER A 139 1.55 -50.09 -58.96
C SER A 139 1.21 -49.11 -60.08
N SER A 140 2.07 -48.11 -60.34
CA SER A 140 2.55 -47.70 -61.68
C SER A 140 3.72 -46.72 -61.58
N GLU A 141 4.64 -46.89 -62.52
CA GLU A 141 5.99 -46.31 -62.67
C GLU A 141 5.99 -44.89 -63.27
N ASP A 142 7.19 -44.33 -63.43
CA ASP A 142 7.60 -43.05 -64.06
C ASP A 142 7.56 -41.81 -63.15
N ASP A 143 8.61 -41.01 -62.93
CA ASP A 143 9.68 -40.56 -63.84
C ASP A 143 10.94 -40.20 -63.03
N PHE A 144 12.08 -40.84 -63.34
CA PHE A 144 13.37 -40.60 -62.71
C PHE A 144 14.03 -39.34 -63.30
N THR A 145 13.88 -38.21 -62.61
CA THR A 145 14.90 -37.15 -62.68
C THR A 145 15.89 -37.35 -61.55
N SER A 146 17.14 -37.62 -61.93
CA SER A 146 18.28 -37.81 -61.03
C SER A 146 18.60 -36.51 -60.29
N ALA A 147 17.86 -36.20 -59.23
CA ALA A 147 18.38 -35.41 -58.13
C ALA A 147 19.29 -36.36 -57.34
N GLN A 148 20.51 -35.93 -57.07
CA GLN A 148 21.35 -36.62 -56.09
C GLN A 148 20.54 -36.71 -54.79
N ASP A 149 20.22 -37.93 -54.34
CA ASP A 149 19.89 -38.24 -52.94
C ASP A 149 21.14 -37.95 -52.10
N GLN A 150 21.45 -36.66 -51.97
CA GLN A 150 22.39 -36.19 -50.98
C GLN A 150 21.59 -36.14 -49.70
N GLU A 151 21.77 -37.17 -48.86
CA GLU A 151 21.15 -37.21 -47.54
C GLU A 151 21.37 -35.84 -46.85
N PRO A 152 20.31 -35.14 -46.43
CA PRO A 152 20.44 -33.80 -45.90
C PRO A 152 21.37 -33.82 -44.71
N SER A 153 22.30 -32.86 -44.66
CA SER A 153 23.24 -32.71 -43.54
C SER A 153 22.46 -32.65 -42.22
N ASP A 154 23.04 -33.12 -41.12
CA ASP A 154 22.39 -33.07 -39.79
C ASP A 154 21.93 -31.65 -39.43
N ILE A 155 22.64 -30.63 -39.93
CA ILE A 155 22.27 -29.21 -39.78
C ILE A 155 21.02 -28.84 -40.58
N GLN A 156 20.86 -29.37 -41.80
CA GLN A 156 19.66 -29.17 -42.62
C GLN A 156 18.45 -29.88 -41.99
N LYS A 157 18.61 -31.12 -41.52
CA LYS A 157 17.56 -31.85 -40.79
C LYS A 157 17.12 -31.07 -39.55
N TRP A 158 18.07 -30.60 -38.75
CA TRP A 158 17.76 -29.77 -37.58
C TRP A 158 17.04 -28.47 -37.93
N ALA A 159 17.46 -27.78 -39.00
CA ALA A 159 16.82 -26.52 -39.44
C ALA A 159 15.37 -26.74 -39.93
N LEU A 160 15.05 -27.92 -40.46
CA LEU A 160 13.69 -28.30 -40.84
C LEU A 160 12.80 -28.64 -39.63
N GLU A 161 13.36 -29.25 -38.59
CA GLU A 161 12.62 -29.62 -37.36
C GLU A 161 12.46 -28.45 -36.37
N PHE A 162 13.35 -27.45 -36.44
CA PHE A 162 13.36 -26.31 -35.53
C PHE A 162 12.02 -25.55 -35.43
N PRO A 163 11.32 -25.19 -36.54
CA PRO A 163 10.04 -24.49 -36.48
C PRO A 163 8.97 -25.22 -35.65
N ASP A 164 8.83 -26.54 -35.87
CA ASP A 164 7.84 -27.35 -35.14
C ASP A 164 8.20 -27.44 -33.66
N TRP A 165 9.49 -27.61 -33.35
CA TRP A 165 9.97 -27.69 -31.98
C TRP A 165 9.74 -26.37 -31.22
N ILE A 166 10.06 -25.22 -31.82
CA ILE A 166 9.84 -23.92 -31.17
C ILE A 166 8.35 -23.64 -30.98
N ASP A 167 7.49 -23.97 -31.95
CA ASP A 167 6.05 -23.78 -31.81
C ASP A 167 5.47 -24.62 -30.65
N VAL A 168 5.97 -25.84 -30.42
CA VAL A 168 5.60 -26.64 -29.23
C VAL A 168 6.04 -25.94 -27.93
N LEU A 169 7.28 -25.45 -27.86
CA LEU A 169 7.78 -24.75 -26.67
C LEU A 169 6.97 -23.49 -26.36
N LEU A 170 6.58 -22.73 -27.40
CA LEU A 170 5.71 -21.56 -27.26
C LEU A 170 4.31 -21.95 -26.78
N ALA A 171 3.73 -23.03 -27.34
CA ALA A 171 2.41 -23.52 -26.92
C ALA A 171 2.40 -23.98 -25.45
N GLU A 172 3.47 -24.64 -25.01
CA GLU A 172 3.65 -25.08 -23.62
C GLU A 172 4.09 -23.95 -22.66
N ARG A 173 4.30 -22.73 -23.16
CA ARG A 173 4.81 -21.56 -22.41
C ARG A 173 6.15 -21.82 -21.70
N ARG A 174 7.01 -22.65 -22.29
CA ARG A 174 8.35 -22.98 -21.77
C ARG A 174 9.35 -21.91 -22.18
N VAL A 175 9.21 -20.71 -21.59
CA VAL A 175 9.93 -19.48 -21.99
C VAL A 175 11.44 -19.66 -22.04
N GLU A 176 12.07 -20.17 -20.97
CA GLU A 176 13.53 -20.31 -20.93
C GLU A 176 14.06 -21.26 -22.01
N GLU A 177 13.37 -22.37 -22.23
CA GLU A 177 13.75 -23.35 -23.25
C GLU A 177 13.54 -22.81 -24.66
N ALA A 178 12.48 -22.02 -24.88
CA ALA A 178 12.25 -21.31 -26.13
C ALA A 178 13.36 -20.29 -26.41
N LEU A 179 13.80 -19.54 -25.40
CA LEU A 179 14.93 -18.61 -25.53
C LEU A 179 16.23 -19.35 -25.87
N ASP A 180 16.53 -20.45 -25.17
CA ASP A 180 17.73 -21.23 -25.43
C ASP A 180 17.69 -21.90 -26.82
N ALA A 181 16.51 -22.33 -27.28
CA ALA A 181 16.30 -22.83 -28.63
C ALA A 181 16.55 -21.76 -29.70
N LEU A 182 16.06 -20.53 -29.48
CA LEU A 182 16.28 -19.39 -30.37
C LEU A 182 17.76 -18.97 -30.40
N ASP A 183 18.43 -18.94 -29.25
CA ASP A 183 19.87 -18.62 -29.15
C ASP A 183 20.71 -19.67 -29.91
N LYS A 184 20.35 -20.96 -29.79
CA LYS A 184 20.98 -22.05 -30.57
C LYS A 184 20.74 -21.89 -32.07
N ALA A 185 19.52 -21.56 -32.48
CA ALA A 185 19.17 -21.35 -33.88
C ALA A 185 19.97 -20.20 -34.51
N GLU A 186 20.11 -19.09 -33.79
CA GLU A 186 20.91 -17.93 -34.20
C GLU A 186 22.40 -18.31 -34.37
N HIS A 187 22.92 -19.12 -33.45
CA HIS A 187 24.30 -19.62 -33.52
C HIS A 187 24.50 -20.53 -34.74
N ILE A 188 23.59 -21.49 -34.96
CA ILE A 188 23.63 -22.40 -36.10
C ILE A 188 23.53 -21.64 -37.42
N ALA A 189 22.64 -20.64 -37.53
CA ALA A 189 22.54 -19.80 -38.72
C ALA A 189 23.84 -19.04 -39.00
N SER A 190 24.50 -18.53 -37.96
CA SER A 190 25.79 -17.82 -38.07
C SER A 190 26.93 -18.75 -38.48
N GLU A 191 27.00 -19.94 -37.87
CA GLU A 191 28.00 -20.97 -38.16
C GLU A 191 27.84 -21.53 -39.58
N ALA A 192 26.60 -21.80 -39.99
CA ALA A 192 26.31 -22.30 -41.33
C ALA A 192 26.68 -21.30 -42.43
N LYS A 193 26.51 -20.00 -42.16
CA LYS A 193 26.97 -18.92 -43.03
C LYS A 193 28.50 -18.89 -43.15
N GLN A 194 29.23 -19.15 -42.06
CA GLN A 194 30.69 -19.15 -42.06
C GLN A 194 31.28 -20.39 -42.75
N LYS A 195 30.70 -21.57 -42.48
CA LYS A 195 31.18 -22.85 -42.98
C LYS A 195 30.60 -23.24 -44.35
N GLN A 196 29.69 -22.43 -44.90
CA GLN A 196 28.97 -22.68 -46.16
C GLN A 196 28.26 -24.05 -46.17
N THR A 197 27.74 -24.48 -45.01
CA THR A 197 27.04 -25.77 -44.87
C THR A 197 25.58 -25.71 -45.26
N LEU A 198 25.01 -24.51 -45.34
CA LEU A 198 23.66 -24.24 -45.85
C LEU A 198 23.75 -23.29 -47.03
N THR A 199 22.80 -23.41 -47.95
CA THR A 199 22.61 -22.44 -49.03
C THR A 199 22.16 -21.09 -48.47
N THR A 200 22.43 -20.02 -49.21
CA THR A 200 21.99 -18.66 -48.83
C THR A 200 20.48 -18.57 -48.64
N ALA A 201 19.70 -19.33 -49.42
CA ALA A 201 18.24 -19.35 -49.31
C ALA A 201 17.77 -20.02 -48.01
N GLU A 202 18.37 -21.15 -47.63
CA GLU A 202 18.08 -21.83 -46.36
C GLU A 202 18.44 -20.97 -45.14
N ILE A 203 19.58 -20.27 -45.19
CA ILE A 203 19.99 -19.34 -44.12
C ILE A 203 18.98 -18.21 -43.96
N LEU A 204 18.54 -17.59 -45.07
CA LEU A 204 17.53 -16.53 -45.03
C LEU A 204 16.19 -17.05 -44.52
N SER A 205 15.78 -18.25 -44.93
CA SER A 205 14.57 -18.90 -44.44
C SER A 205 14.64 -19.10 -42.92
N LEU A 206 15.73 -19.68 -42.42
CA LEU A 206 15.94 -19.91 -40.99
C LEU A 206 15.96 -18.60 -40.20
N GLN A 207 16.63 -17.55 -40.71
CA GLN A 207 16.67 -16.23 -40.07
C GLN A 207 15.28 -15.57 -40.00
N ASN A 208 14.46 -15.71 -41.05
CA ASN A 208 13.08 -15.25 -41.03
C ASN A 208 12.27 -16.01 -39.98
N THR A 209 12.38 -17.35 -39.95
CA THR A 209 11.74 -18.18 -38.93
C THR A 209 12.15 -17.75 -37.52
N ILE A 210 13.45 -17.56 -37.25
CA ILE A 210 13.94 -17.09 -35.95
C ILE A 210 13.30 -15.74 -35.59
N SER A 211 13.34 -14.79 -36.52
CA SER A 211 12.77 -13.44 -36.31
C SER A 211 11.28 -13.48 -35.99
N ASP A 212 10.51 -14.28 -36.74
CA ASP A 212 9.07 -14.45 -36.53
C ASP A 212 8.77 -15.05 -35.14
N HIS A 213 9.53 -16.07 -34.72
CA HIS A 213 9.30 -16.72 -33.42
C HIS A 213 9.79 -15.87 -32.24
N ARG A 214 10.86 -15.08 -32.41
CA ARG A 214 11.27 -14.06 -31.42
C ARG A 214 10.14 -13.05 -31.21
N GLN A 215 9.53 -12.59 -32.29
CA GLN A 215 8.41 -11.65 -32.21
C GLN A 215 7.17 -12.30 -31.55
N LYS A 216 6.79 -13.52 -31.95
CA LYS A 216 5.69 -14.28 -31.32
C LYS A 216 5.90 -14.42 -29.80
N LEU A 217 7.11 -14.82 -29.39
CA LEU A 217 7.44 -14.97 -27.97
C LEU A 217 7.40 -13.63 -27.23
N ALA A 218 7.95 -12.57 -27.84
CA ALA A 218 7.91 -11.23 -27.26
C ALA A 218 6.46 -10.75 -27.05
N ASP A 219 5.57 -11.01 -28.01
CA ASP A 219 4.15 -10.65 -27.90
C ASP A 219 3.44 -11.45 -26.81
N GLN A 220 3.68 -12.76 -26.70
CA GLN A 220 3.13 -13.59 -25.62
C GLN A 220 3.60 -13.14 -24.22
N LEU A 221 4.88 -12.76 -24.10
CA LEU A 221 5.46 -12.26 -22.85
C LEU A 221 4.86 -10.90 -22.48
N ALA A 222 4.71 -10.00 -23.46
CA ALA A 222 4.11 -8.69 -23.26
C ALA A 222 2.65 -8.80 -22.83
N GLU A 223 1.89 -9.70 -23.46
CA GLU A 223 0.49 -9.96 -23.10
C GLU A 223 0.37 -10.52 -21.67
N ALA A 224 1.24 -11.46 -21.30
CA ALA A 224 1.29 -12.02 -19.94
C ALA A 224 1.64 -10.95 -18.90
N ALA A 225 2.61 -10.07 -19.20
CA ALA A 225 3.02 -8.99 -18.30
C ALA A 225 1.91 -7.96 -18.01
N CYS A 226 0.95 -7.80 -18.92
CA CYS A 226 -0.16 -6.86 -18.78
C CYS A 226 -1.37 -7.39 -18.00
N GLN A 227 -1.37 -8.67 -17.59
CA GLN A 227 -2.50 -9.24 -16.87
C GLN A 227 -2.58 -8.73 -15.43
N SER A 228 -3.80 -8.47 -14.95
CA SER A 228 -4.02 -7.95 -13.58
C SER A 228 -3.58 -8.91 -12.47
N SER A 229 -3.51 -10.22 -12.76
CA SER A 229 -3.05 -11.25 -11.85
C SER A 229 -1.53 -11.38 -11.78
N THR A 230 -0.80 -10.75 -12.71
CA THR A 230 0.64 -10.91 -12.85
C THR A 230 1.37 -10.38 -11.63
N ARG A 231 2.17 -11.24 -11.02
CA ARG A 231 2.94 -10.90 -9.82
C ARG A 231 4.26 -10.24 -10.19
N GLY A 232 4.90 -9.54 -9.24
CA GLY A 232 6.16 -8.85 -9.49
C GLY A 232 7.29 -9.76 -9.98
N VAL A 233 7.34 -11.01 -9.51
CA VAL A 233 8.33 -12.01 -9.97
C VAL A 233 8.11 -12.39 -11.44
N GLU A 234 6.86 -12.62 -11.82
CA GLU A 234 6.47 -12.96 -13.20
C GLU A 234 6.72 -11.78 -14.15
N LEU A 235 6.41 -10.57 -13.71
CA LEU A 235 6.69 -9.33 -14.46
C LEU A 235 8.19 -9.18 -14.72
N ARG A 236 9.04 -9.40 -13.70
CA ARG A 236 10.50 -9.35 -13.87
C ARG A 236 11.00 -10.45 -14.80
N ALA A 237 10.51 -11.67 -14.65
CA ALA A 237 10.88 -12.78 -15.53
C ALA A 237 10.55 -12.46 -17.00
N ALA A 238 9.33 -11.94 -17.26
CA ALA A 238 8.92 -11.53 -18.59
C ALA A 238 9.79 -10.38 -19.14
N ALA A 239 10.11 -9.37 -18.32
CA ALA A 239 10.98 -8.28 -18.73
C ALA A 239 12.42 -8.74 -19.03
N SER A 240 12.99 -9.65 -18.22
CA SER A 240 14.29 -10.27 -18.48
C SER A 240 14.30 -11.09 -19.77
N ALA A 241 13.24 -11.87 -20.01
CA ALA A 241 13.07 -12.63 -21.24
C ALA A 241 12.98 -11.72 -22.48
N LEU A 242 12.20 -10.63 -22.41
CA LEU A 242 12.12 -9.62 -23.47
C LEU A 242 13.47 -8.92 -23.71
N LYS A 243 14.21 -8.60 -22.64
CA LYS A 243 15.57 -8.06 -22.78
C LYS A 243 16.51 -9.06 -23.48
N ARG A 244 16.47 -10.35 -23.13
CA ARG A 244 17.21 -11.43 -23.84
C ARG A 244 16.82 -11.53 -25.31
N LEU A 245 15.55 -11.29 -25.64
CA LEU A 245 15.06 -11.22 -27.01
C LEU A 245 15.55 -9.97 -27.78
N GLY A 246 16.24 -9.05 -27.13
CA GLY A 246 16.72 -7.80 -27.74
C GLY A 246 15.68 -6.68 -27.73
N ASP A 247 14.50 -6.91 -27.13
CA ASP A 247 13.41 -5.92 -27.03
C ASP A 247 13.41 -5.24 -25.65
N GLY A 248 14.58 -4.74 -25.25
CA GLY A 248 14.79 -4.05 -23.97
C GLY A 248 13.90 -2.80 -23.77
N PRO A 249 13.74 -1.91 -24.78
CA PRO A 249 12.86 -0.74 -24.65
C PRO A 249 11.40 -1.09 -24.36
N ARG A 250 10.85 -2.10 -25.04
CA ARG A 250 9.49 -2.58 -24.76
C ARG A 250 9.40 -3.22 -23.38
N ALA A 251 10.40 -4.03 -23.00
CA ALA A 251 10.48 -4.65 -21.68
C ALA A 251 10.44 -3.60 -20.55
N HIS A 252 11.26 -2.54 -20.67
CA HIS A 252 11.33 -1.47 -19.69
C HIS A 252 10.02 -0.68 -19.62
N THR A 253 9.46 -0.35 -20.79
CA THR A 253 8.15 0.34 -20.89
C THR A 253 7.04 -0.47 -20.22
N LEU A 254 6.98 -1.79 -20.45
CA LEU A 254 5.99 -2.68 -19.85
C LEU A 254 6.13 -2.74 -18.32
N LEU A 255 7.36 -2.86 -17.82
CA LEU A 255 7.64 -2.86 -16.39
C LEU A 255 7.15 -1.57 -15.70
N LEU A 256 7.47 -0.41 -16.28
CA LEU A 256 7.01 0.88 -15.77
C LEU A 256 5.48 1.05 -15.86
N ASN A 257 4.86 0.57 -16.93
CA ASN A 257 3.41 0.61 -17.11
C ASN A 257 2.69 -0.28 -16.09
N ALA A 258 3.20 -1.47 -15.79
CA ALA A 258 2.63 -2.34 -14.77
C ALA A 258 2.70 -1.69 -13.37
N HIS A 259 3.81 -1.02 -13.04
CA HIS A 259 3.90 -0.25 -11.80
C HIS A 259 2.96 0.95 -11.78
N ASP A 260 2.78 1.66 -12.90
CA ASP A 260 1.83 2.77 -13.03
C ASP A 260 0.38 2.31 -12.83
N GLN A 261 -0.01 1.19 -13.43
CA GLN A 261 -1.33 0.58 -13.23
C GLN A 261 -1.57 0.20 -11.76
N ARG A 262 -0.58 -0.45 -11.13
CA ARG A 262 -0.65 -0.79 -9.70
C ARG A 262 -0.79 0.45 -8.83
N LEU A 263 -0.06 1.51 -9.15
CA LEU A 263 -0.15 2.78 -8.43
C LEU A 263 -1.53 3.40 -8.56
N LYS A 264 -2.08 3.47 -9.78
CA LYS A 264 -3.43 3.98 -10.05
C LYS A 264 -4.50 3.21 -9.27
N TYR A 265 -4.42 1.88 -9.25
CA TYR A 265 -5.34 1.05 -8.48
C TYR A 265 -5.24 1.34 -6.97
N ASN A 266 -4.04 1.36 -6.42
CA ASN A 266 -3.85 1.60 -4.99
C ASN A 266 -4.30 3.01 -4.58
N MET A 267 -4.08 4.02 -5.43
CA MET A 267 -4.54 5.39 -5.16
C MET A 267 -6.06 5.53 -5.13
N GLN A 268 -6.82 4.71 -5.86
CA GLN A 268 -8.28 4.73 -5.81
C GLN A 268 -8.83 4.35 -4.43
N THR A 269 -8.07 3.59 -3.64
CA THR A 269 -8.48 3.16 -2.28
C THR A 269 -8.20 4.22 -1.21
N ILE A 270 -7.40 5.25 -1.53
CA ILE A 270 -6.97 6.26 -0.57
C ILE A 270 -7.83 7.52 -0.74
N HIS A 271 -8.73 7.75 0.21
CA HIS A 271 -9.63 8.90 0.18
C HIS A 271 -9.19 10.01 1.16
N PRO A 272 -9.35 11.30 0.77
CA PRO A 272 -9.16 12.41 1.69
C PRO A 272 -10.10 12.31 2.88
N THR A 273 -9.57 12.42 4.09
CA THR A 273 -10.34 12.48 5.34
C THR A 273 -10.28 13.89 5.93
N SER A 274 -11.40 14.37 6.48
CA SER A 274 -11.52 15.72 7.03
C SER A 274 -10.88 15.89 8.42
N THR A 275 -10.50 14.80 9.08
CA THR A 275 -10.19 14.79 10.51
C THR A 275 -8.75 15.17 10.84
N SER A 276 -7.81 15.13 9.89
CA SER A 276 -6.37 15.24 10.18
C SER A 276 -5.67 16.41 9.48
N TYR A 277 -6.39 17.46 9.08
CA TYR A 277 -5.83 18.59 8.30
C TYR A 277 -4.93 18.16 7.12
N GLY A 278 -5.24 17.01 6.50
CA GLY A 278 -4.49 16.46 5.37
C GLY A 278 -3.27 15.59 5.70
N GLY A 279 -2.81 15.52 6.96
CA GLY A 279 -1.62 14.75 7.35
C GLY A 279 -1.73 13.25 7.09
N ALA A 280 -2.81 12.59 7.56
CA ALA A 280 -3.03 11.16 7.39
C ALA A 280 -3.18 10.78 5.90
N TYR A 281 -3.93 11.58 5.13
CA TYR A 281 -4.05 11.41 3.68
C TYR A 281 -2.69 11.50 3.00
N THR A 282 -1.89 12.53 3.34
CA THR A 282 -0.55 12.72 2.79
C THR A 282 0.37 11.54 3.13
N ALA A 283 0.33 11.04 4.36
CA ALA A 283 1.11 9.87 4.78
C ALA A 283 0.74 8.61 3.99
N ALA A 284 -0.54 8.26 3.92
CA ALA A 284 -1.01 7.08 3.21
C ALA A 284 -0.64 7.14 1.72
N LEU A 285 -0.90 8.28 1.08
CA LEU A 285 -0.59 8.47 -0.35
C LEU A 285 0.92 8.44 -0.60
N SER A 286 1.70 9.10 0.26
CA SER A 286 3.16 9.17 0.15
C SER A 286 3.79 7.78 0.31
N GLN A 287 3.36 6.99 1.29
CA GLN A 287 3.82 5.60 1.45
C GLN A 287 3.55 4.79 0.19
N GLN A 288 2.34 4.89 -0.36
CA GLN A 288 1.95 4.12 -1.53
C GLN A 288 2.75 4.48 -2.78
N VAL A 289 2.90 5.79 -3.06
CA VAL A 289 3.61 6.30 -4.24
C VAL A 289 5.10 5.95 -4.16
N PHE A 290 5.78 6.34 -3.08
CA PHE A 290 7.23 6.17 -3.00
C PHE A 290 7.65 4.71 -2.80
N SER A 291 6.79 3.86 -2.21
CA SER A 291 7.04 2.41 -2.18
C SER A 291 6.96 1.80 -3.58
N VAL A 292 6.01 2.21 -4.43
CA VAL A 292 5.90 1.68 -5.79
C VAL A 292 7.03 2.19 -6.67
N ILE A 293 7.43 3.46 -6.53
CA ILE A 293 8.61 4.01 -7.21
C ILE A 293 9.87 3.25 -6.79
N GLY A 294 10.05 2.99 -5.49
CA GLY A 294 11.18 2.22 -4.99
C GLY A 294 11.21 0.78 -5.50
N GLN A 295 10.05 0.15 -5.68
CA GLN A 295 9.95 -1.17 -6.31
C GLN A 295 10.30 -1.12 -7.79
N ALA A 296 9.80 -0.13 -8.53
CA ALA A 296 10.13 0.06 -9.94
C ALA A 296 11.62 0.28 -10.18
N LEU A 297 12.27 1.05 -9.30
CA LEU A 297 13.73 1.22 -9.30
C LEU A 297 14.46 -0.10 -9.08
N SER A 298 14.01 -0.89 -8.09
CA SER A 298 14.66 -2.16 -7.76
C SER A 298 14.49 -3.18 -8.90
N ASP A 299 13.27 -3.30 -9.43
CA ASP A 299 12.95 -4.23 -10.52
C ASP A 299 13.65 -3.82 -11.82
N SER A 300 13.74 -2.51 -12.11
CA SER A 300 14.47 -1.99 -13.27
C SER A 300 15.97 -2.26 -13.16
N LEU A 301 16.59 -2.01 -12.00
CA LEU A 301 18.01 -2.32 -11.78
C LEU A 301 18.31 -3.82 -11.88
N GLU A 302 17.42 -4.69 -11.39
CA GLU A 302 17.60 -6.14 -11.45
C GLU A 302 17.59 -6.67 -12.90
N VAL A 303 16.73 -6.11 -13.77
CA VAL A 303 16.59 -6.54 -15.17
C VAL A 303 17.56 -5.83 -16.11
N PHE A 304 17.71 -4.51 -15.94
CA PHE A 304 18.40 -3.63 -16.88
C PHE A 304 19.80 -3.21 -16.41
N GLY A 305 20.12 -3.36 -15.13
CA GLY A 305 21.38 -2.85 -14.56
C GLY A 305 21.48 -1.32 -14.64
N ASP A 306 22.71 -0.81 -14.60
CA ASP A 306 23.00 0.63 -14.62
C ASP A 306 23.08 1.22 -16.05
N GLU A 307 22.27 0.69 -16.98
CA GLU A 307 22.20 1.19 -18.35
C GLU A 307 21.56 2.60 -18.40
N SER A 308 22.29 3.58 -18.93
CA SER A 308 21.92 5.01 -18.86
C SER A 308 20.59 5.34 -19.55
N SER A 309 20.20 4.63 -20.60
CA SER A 309 18.94 4.85 -21.33
C SER A 309 17.74 4.53 -20.44
N TYR A 310 17.70 3.33 -19.88
CA TYR A 310 16.61 2.87 -19.03
C TYR A 310 16.56 3.65 -17.71
N MET A 311 17.71 3.99 -17.13
CA MET A 311 17.75 4.85 -15.94
C MET A 311 17.13 6.23 -16.20
N SER A 312 17.40 6.83 -17.36
CA SER A 312 16.84 8.14 -17.72
C SER A 312 15.31 8.09 -17.87
N GLU A 313 14.79 7.04 -18.50
CA GLU A 313 13.35 6.80 -18.61
C GLU A 313 12.69 6.56 -17.25
N LEU A 314 13.34 5.79 -16.37
CA LEU A 314 12.88 5.53 -15.00
C LEU A 314 12.83 6.82 -14.18
N VAL A 315 13.83 7.69 -14.29
CA VAL A 315 13.85 9.00 -13.63
C VAL A 315 12.72 9.88 -14.14
N LEU A 316 12.47 9.90 -15.45
CA LEU A 316 11.36 10.65 -16.03
C LEU A 316 10.00 10.15 -15.53
N TRP A 317 9.81 8.83 -15.53
CA TRP A 317 8.60 8.20 -15.00
C TRP A 317 8.41 8.53 -13.51
N SER A 318 9.45 8.37 -12.71
CA SER A 318 9.42 8.63 -11.25
C SER A 318 9.11 10.10 -10.94
N THR A 319 9.66 11.02 -11.72
CA THR A 319 9.38 12.45 -11.62
C THR A 319 7.91 12.74 -11.90
N LYS A 320 7.35 12.16 -12.96
CA LYS A 320 5.92 12.30 -13.30
C LYS A 320 5.00 11.76 -12.20
N GLN A 321 5.36 10.64 -11.58
CA GLN A 321 4.60 10.09 -10.44
C GLN A 321 4.67 11.02 -9.22
N ALA A 322 5.85 11.56 -8.90
CA ALA A 322 6.03 12.52 -7.81
C ALA A 322 5.26 13.83 -8.04
N GLU A 323 5.20 14.31 -9.29
CA GLU A 323 4.40 15.48 -9.67
C GLU A 323 2.89 15.25 -9.47
N THR A 324 2.40 14.10 -9.93
CA THR A 324 0.98 13.71 -9.78
C THR A 324 0.61 13.59 -8.31
N PHE A 325 1.47 12.94 -7.50
CA PHE A 325 1.34 12.90 -6.06
C PHE A 325 1.28 14.29 -5.43
N ALA A 326 2.20 15.18 -5.78
CA ALA A 326 2.26 16.53 -5.22
C ALA A 326 1.02 17.35 -5.57
N GLN A 327 0.46 17.19 -6.78
CA GLN A 327 -0.80 17.83 -7.17
C GLN A 327 -1.99 17.36 -6.31
N LEU A 328 -2.07 16.06 -6.01
CA LEU A 328 -3.11 15.52 -5.15
C LEU A 328 -3.00 16.02 -3.71
N VAL A 329 -1.79 15.99 -3.14
CA VAL A 329 -1.54 16.54 -1.80
C VAL A 329 -1.85 18.03 -1.75
N LYS A 330 -1.46 18.80 -2.77
CA LYS A 330 -1.83 20.21 -2.88
C LYS A 330 -3.32 20.42 -2.83
N ARG A 331 -4.06 19.69 -3.66
CA ARG A 331 -5.51 19.85 -3.80
C ARG A 331 -6.26 19.43 -2.54
N HIS A 332 -5.87 18.32 -1.93
CA HIS A 332 -6.66 17.64 -0.90
C HIS A 332 -6.16 17.84 0.54
N ALA A 333 -4.90 18.26 0.73
CA ALA A 333 -4.32 18.55 2.03
C ALA A 333 -3.95 20.03 2.20
N LEU A 334 -3.17 20.58 1.26
CA LEU A 334 -2.52 21.88 1.47
C LEU A 334 -3.42 23.10 1.17
N ALA A 335 -4.25 23.05 0.12
CA ALA A 335 -4.97 24.24 -0.36
C ALA A 335 -5.84 24.90 0.73
N SER A 336 -6.63 24.10 1.46
CA SER A 336 -7.51 24.61 2.51
C SER A 336 -6.73 25.06 3.75
N CYS A 337 -5.76 24.27 4.23
CA CYS A 337 -5.00 24.64 5.43
C CYS A 337 -4.08 25.85 5.16
N ALA A 338 -3.49 25.97 3.98
CA ALA A 338 -2.66 27.12 3.62
C ALA A 338 -3.48 28.41 3.58
N ALA A 339 -4.66 28.39 2.93
CA ALA A 339 -5.55 29.55 2.89
C ALA A 339 -6.01 30.01 4.28
N ALA A 340 -6.18 29.07 5.22
CA ALA A 340 -6.57 29.36 6.60
C ALA A 340 -5.41 29.79 7.52
N GLY A 341 -4.18 29.89 7.01
CA GLY A 341 -2.99 30.16 7.84
C GLY A 341 -2.55 28.98 8.70
N GLY A 342 -2.93 27.76 8.33
CA GLY A 342 -2.55 26.50 8.98
C GLY A 342 -1.11 26.07 8.67
N LEU A 343 -0.13 26.92 9.03
CA LEU A 343 1.29 26.69 8.73
C LEU A 343 1.81 25.34 9.26
N ARG A 344 1.42 24.95 10.49
CA ARG A 344 1.84 23.68 11.08
C ARG A 344 1.38 22.47 10.26
N ALA A 345 0.10 22.46 9.86
CA ALA A 345 -0.46 21.37 9.06
C ALA A 345 0.19 21.29 7.67
N ALA A 346 0.43 22.45 7.05
CA ALA A 346 1.13 22.52 5.76
C ALA A 346 2.57 21.97 5.87
N ALA A 347 3.31 22.40 6.89
CA ALA A 347 4.68 21.94 7.14
C ALA A 347 4.74 20.44 7.43
N GLU A 348 3.80 19.91 8.22
CA GLU A 348 3.72 18.48 8.52
C GLU A 348 3.48 17.63 7.26
N CYS A 349 2.55 18.03 6.38
CA CYS A 349 2.30 17.33 5.12
C CYS A 349 3.55 17.31 4.22
N VAL A 350 4.26 18.45 4.12
CA VAL A 350 5.49 18.55 3.33
C VAL A 350 6.61 17.71 3.95
N GLN A 351 6.75 17.72 5.27
CA GLN A 351 7.75 16.90 5.97
C GLN A 351 7.50 15.40 5.77
N ILE A 352 6.25 14.95 5.83
CA ILE A 352 5.87 13.55 5.55
C ILE A 352 6.27 13.17 4.11
N ALA A 353 5.94 14.01 3.14
CA ALA A 353 6.24 13.76 1.73
C ALA A 353 7.76 13.67 1.48
N ILE A 354 8.53 14.62 2.01
CA ILE A 354 10.00 14.62 1.89
C ILE A 354 10.60 13.44 2.63
N GLY A 355 10.06 13.07 3.80
CA GLY A 355 10.53 11.94 4.60
C GLY A 355 10.54 10.64 3.80
N HIS A 356 9.42 10.26 3.19
CA HIS A 356 9.36 9.05 2.35
C HIS A 356 10.21 9.18 1.08
N CYS A 357 10.24 10.36 0.46
CA CYS A 357 11.03 10.62 -0.72
C CYS A 357 12.55 10.46 -0.47
N SER A 358 13.05 10.89 0.69
CA SER A 358 14.47 10.79 1.06
C SER A 358 14.97 9.34 1.15
N LEU A 359 14.07 8.37 1.38
CA LEU A 359 14.41 6.95 1.36
C LEU A 359 14.83 6.46 -0.04
N LEU A 360 14.35 7.13 -1.09
CA LEU A 360 14.73 6.84 -2.47
C LEU A 360 16.09 7.47 -2.85
N GLU A 361 16.45 8.59 -2.22
CA GLU A 361 17.76 9.22 -2.41
C GLU A 361 18.91 8.32 -1.97
N ALA A 362 18.70 7.58 -0.87
CA ALA A 362 19.64 6.55 -0.42
C ALA A 362 19.85 5.43 -1.45
N ARG A 363 18.95 5.29 -2.43
CA ARG A 363 19.00 4.30 -3.53
C ARG A 363 19.37 4.94 -4.88
N GLY A 364 19.83 6.18 -4.90
CA GLY A 364 20.27 6.85 -6.12
C GLY A 364 19.19 7.61 -6.90
N LEU A 365 17.96 7.73 -6.37
CA LEU A 365 16.86 8.43 -7.04
C LEU A 365 16.43 9.67 -6.24
N SER A 366 16.88 10.86 -6.67
CA SER A 366 16.54 12.12 -6.00
C SER A 366 15.31 12.80 -6.59
N LEU A 367 14.25 12.90 -5.78
CA LEU A 367 12.99 13.55 -6.12
C LEU A 367 12.62 14.67 -5.12
N CYS A 368 13.41 14.87 -4.05
CA CYS A 368 13.10 15.86 -3.01
C CYS A 368 13.03 17.29 -3.58
N SER A 369 13.92 17.63 -4.52
CA SER A 369 13.95 18.94 -5.19
C SER A 369 12.67 19.22 -5.98
N VAL A 370 12.10 18.19 -6.62
CA VAL A 370 10.82 18.26 -7.34
C VAL A 370 9.69 18.59 -6.37
N LEU A 371 9.59 17.83 -5.26
CA LEU A 371 8.56 18.04 -4.25
C LEU A 371 8.67 19.42 -3.59
N LEU A 372 9.88 19.84 -3.23
CA LEU A 372 10.13 21.15 -2.63
C LEU A 372 9.71 22.29 -3.55
N LYS A 373 10.09 22.22 -4.84
CA LYS A 373 9.68 23.20 -5.85
C LYS A 373 8.15 23.28 -5.96
N LEU A 374 7.47 22.14 -5.92
CA LEU A 374 6.02 22.10 -6.02
C LEU A 374 5.35 22.60 -4.74
N PHE A 375 5.75 22.18 -3.55
CA PHE A 375 5.06 22.54 -2.31
C PHE A 375 5.37 23.94 -1.78
N ARG A 376 6.51 24.54 -2.15
CA ARG A 376 6.95 25.85 -1.70
C ARG A 376 5.84 26.93 -1.73
N PRO A 377 5.11 27.16 -2.84
CA PRO A 377 4.06 28.19 -2.87
C PRO A 377 2.95 27.98 -1.84
N SER A 378 2.59 26.73 -1.54
CA SER A 378 1.56 26.42 -0.53
C SER A 378 2.06 26.70 0.90
N VAL A 379 3.35 26.48 1.17
CA VAL A 379 3.95 26.78 2.47
C VAL A 379 4.12 28.28 2.66
N GLU A 380 4.58 28.99 1.63
CA GLU A 380 4.68 30.46 1.62
C GLU A 380 3.30 31.10 1.86
N GLN A 381 2.27 30.64 1.14
CA GLN A 381 0.89 31.07 1.37
C GLN A 381 0.42 30.82 2.82
N ALA A 382 0.71 29.63 3.37
CA ALA A 382 0.33 29.29 4.74
C ALA A 382 1.04 30.18 5.77
N LEU A 383 2.29 30.54 5.52
CA LEU A 383 3.08 31.44 6.35
C LEU A 383 2.49 32.86 6.31
N ASP A 384 2.25 33.40 5.13
CA ASP A 384 1.71 34.75 4.95
C ASP A 384 0.32 34.91 5.58
N ALA A 385 -0.57 33.95 5.32
CA ALA A 385 -1.91 33.93 5.93
C ALA A 385 -1.84 33.79 7.46
N ASN A 386 -0.88 33.00 7.98
CA ASN A 386 -0.68 32.87 9.43
C ASN A 386 -0.16 34.18 10.05
N LEU A 387 0.80 34.86 9.41
CA LEU A 387 1.32 36.14 9.89
C LEU A 387 0.23 37.20 9.93
N LYS A 388 -0.56 37.31 8.85
CA LYS A 388 -1.70 38.24 8.79
C LYS A 388 -2.73 37.95 9.89
N ARG A 389 -3.06 36.68 10.12
CA ARG A 389 -3.98 36.28 11.20
C ARG A 389 -3.43 36.65 12.59
N ILE A 390 -2.12 36.51 12.80
CA ILE A 390 -1.47 36.92 14.06
C ILE A 390 -1.55 38.44 14.24
N GLU A 391 -1.28 39.20 13.18
CA GLU A 391 -1.39 40.66 13.17
C GLU A 391 -2.81 41.12 13.53
N GLU A 392 -3.82 40.59 12.83
CA GLU A 392 -5.24 40.88 13.07
C GLU A 392 -5.68 40.50 14.49
N SER A 393 -5.27 39.32 14.98
CA SER A 393 -5.57 38.88 16.35
C SER A 393 -4.91 39.77 17.40
N THR A 394 -3.68 40.21 17.16
CA THR A 394 -2.96 41.09 18.09
C THR A 394 -3.58 42.49 18.11
N ALA A 395 -3.97 43.01 16.95
CA ALA A 395 -4.68 44.28 16.83
C ALA A 395 -6.04 44.24 17.55
N ALA A 396 -6.80 43.15 17.39
CA ALA A 396 -8.07 42.96 18.09
C ALA A 396 -7.90 42.88 19.61
N LEU A 397 -6.89 42.17 20.09
CA LEU A 397 -6.57 42.10 21.52
C LEU A 397 -6.15 43.47 22.07
N ALA A 398 -5.31 44.21 21.35
CA ALA A 398 -4.88 45.55 21.76
C ALA A 398 -6.03 46.57 21.78
N ALA A 399 -7.00 46.43 20.87
CA ALA A 399 -8.20 47.28 20.83
C ALA A 399 -9.22 46.94 21.92
N ALA A 400 -9.24 45.68 22.38
CA ALA A 400 -10.11 45.22 23.46
C ALA A 400 -9.51 45.43 24.86
N ASP A 401 -8.22 45.77 24.96
CA ASP A 401 -7.53 45.99 26.23
C ASP A 401 -7.92 47.35 26.82
N ASP A 402 -8.42 47.34 28.06
CA ASP A 402 -8.68 48.56 28.83
C ASP A 402 -7.35 49.04 29.40
N TRP A 403 -6.60 49.81 28.59
CA TRP A 403 -5.30 50.37 28.95
C TRP A 403 -5.40 51.26 30.21
N ALA A 404 -5.26 50.67 31.40
CA ALA A 404 -5.26 51.40 32.66
C ALA A 404 -3.88 52.00 32.92
N LEU A 405 -3.80 53.34 32.90
CA LEU A 405 -2.60 54.06 33.31
C LEU A 405 -2.41 53.90 34.83
N THR A 406 -1.62 52.92 35.26
CA THR A 406 -1.17 52.86 36.66
C THR A 406 -0.19 54.01 36.88
N SER A 407 -0.69 55.11 37.45
CA SER A 407 0.19 56.16 37.95
C SER A 407 1.05 55.55 39.07
N PRO A 408 2.39 55.76 39.08
CA PRO A 408 3.17 55.39 40.25
C PRO A 408 2.54 56.07 41.47
N PRO A 409 2.41 55.38 42.62
CA PRO A 409 1.83 55.99 43.81
C PRO A 409 2.55 57.31 44.04
N SER A 410 1.78 58.40 44.06
CA SER A 410 2.29 59.74 44.31
C SER A 410 3.09 59.63 45.61
N ALA A 411 4.41 59.76 45.49
CA ALA A 411 5.30 59.78 46.63
C ALA A 411 4.98 61.05 47.42
N SER A 412 4.01 60.94 48.34
CA SER A 412 3.96 61.84 49.48
C SER A 412 5.29 61.64 50.19
N ARG A 413 6.17 62.63 49.99
CA ARG A 413 7.42 62.76 50.74
C ARG A 413 7.04 62.86 52.21
N THR A 414 7.07 61.73 52.91
CA THR A 414 7.24 61.72 54.36
C THR A 414 8.13 60.55 54.72
N LEU A 415 9.18 60.89 55.45
CA LEU A 415 10.40 60.14 55.71
C LEU A 415 10.19 58.77 56.39
N LEU A 416 11.01 57.82 55.94
CA LEU A 416 11.79 56.83 56.70
C LEU A 416 11.11 56.09 57.86
N GLY A 417 10.99 54.77 57.70
CA GLY A 417 10.91 53.84 58.82
C GLY A 417 10.41 52.46 58.42
N LEU A 418 11.35 51.53 58.18
CA LEU A 418 11.23 50.10 58.47
C LEU A 418 9.88 49.42 58.18
N LEU A 419 9.82 48.65 57.09
CA LEU A 419 9.65 47.19 57.16
C LEU A 419 9.45 46.58 55.77
N GLN A 420 10.44 45.78 55.43
CA GLN A 420 10.41 44.66 54.51
C GLN A 420 9.18 43.77 54.74
N ARG A 421 8.31 43.60 53.73
CA ARG A 421 7.93 42.28 53.20
C ARG A 421 6.84 42.32 52.13
N THR A 422 7.08 41.47 51.13
CA THR A 422 6.16 40.74 50.25
C THR A 422 5.35 41.57 49.24
N TRP A 423 5.68 41.41 47.97
CA TRP A 423 4.87 40.59 47.05
C TRP A 423 5.61 40.45 45.69
N PHE A 424 6.04 39.23 45.38
CA PHE A 424 6.28 38.74 44.01
C PHE A 424 5.14 37.77 43.70
N PRO A 425 4.47 37.94 42.55
CA PRO A 425 4.47 36.94 41.47
C PRO A 425 4.54 37.67 40.09
N SER A 426 5.00 37.18 38.94
CA SER A 426 5.42 35.88 38.42
C SER A 426 6.34 36.13 37.22
N ARG A 427 7.29 35.23 37.00
CA ARG A 427 8.46 35.37 36.10
C ARG A 427 8.18 35.22 34.59
N ASN A 428 6.94 35.39 34.11
CA ASN A 428 6.58 35.15 32.69
C ASN A 428 6.17 36.41 31.90
N TYR A 429 6.13 37.60 32.49
CA TYR A 429 5.69 38.82 31.78
C TYR A 429 6.82 39.72 31.24
N GLN A 430 8.07 39.53 31.68
CA GLN A 430 9.17 40.44 31.30
C GLN A 430 9.83 40.14 29.93
N ALA A 431 9.68 38.92 29.38
CA ALA A 431 10.24 38.59 28.07
C ALA A 431 9.40 39.12 26.90
N ALA A 432 8.09 39.30 27.08
CA ALA A 432 7.18 39.82 26.04
C ALA A 432 7.33 41.34 25.84
N HIS A 433 7.55 42.09 26.93
CA HIS A 433 7.67 43.56 26.86
C HIS A 433 8.95 44.05 26.20
N THR A 434 10.06 43.32 26.30
CA THR A 434 11.32 43.71 25.65
C THR A 434 11.30 43.46 24.15
N ALA A 435 10.66 42.37 23.70
CA ALA A 435 10.51 42.06 22.28
C ALA A 435 9.55 43.04 21.56
N SER A 436 8.40 43.36 22.16
CA SER A 436 7.44 44.29 21.55
C SER A 436 7.99 45.72 21.42
N ILE A 437 8.78 46.19 22.41
CA ILE A 437 9.43 47.52 22.33
C ILE A 437 10.55 47.53 21.29
N GLN A 438 11.26 46.42 21.09
CA GLN A 438 12.27 46.30 20.03
C GLN A 438 11.64 46.29 18.63
N TRP A 439 10.53 45.59 18.43
CA TRP A 439 9.80 45.58 17.17
C TRP A 439 9.17 46.94 16.83
N PHE A 440 8.58 47.63 17.82
CA PHE A 440 8.02 48.96 17.63
C PHE A 440 9.11 49.99 17.25
N ARG A 441 10.31 49.87 17.84
CA ARG A 441 11.47 50.70 17.48
C ARG A 441 12.05 50.39 16.10
N ILE A 442 11.92 49.16 15.60
CA ILE A 442 12.39 48.77 14.26
C ILE A 442 11.40 49.27 13.19
N SER A 443 10.08 49.14 13.41
CA SER A 443 9.06 49.69 12.49
C SER A 443 9.12 51.21 12.34
N LEU A 444 9.34 51.95 13.44
CA LEU A 444 9.55 53.41 13.35
C LEU A 444 10.84 53.81 12.64
N ARG A 445 11.86 52.93 12.58
CA ARG A 445 13.12 53.20 11.90
C ARG A 445 13.06 52.94 10.39
N MET A 446 12.17 52.06 9.94
CA MET A 446 11.99 51.75 8.52
C MET A 446 10.96 52.65 7.82
N SER A 447 10.02 53.25 8.56
CA SER A 447 9.06 54.22 8.00
C SER A 447 9.62 55.65 7.85
N GLY A 448 10.86 55.90 8.31
CA GLY A 448 11.46 57.25 8.38
C GLY A 448 12.66 57.49 7.47
N ARG A 449 12.91 56.64 6.48
CA ARG A 449 13.94 56.88 5.44
C ARG A 449 13.28 56.87 4.07
N SER A 450 12.72 58.03 3.73
CA SER A 450 12.66 58.51 2.35
C SER A 450 14.06 58.93 1.91
#